data_AF-T0ZZP8-F1
#
_entry.id   AF-T0ZZP8-F1
#
_cell.length_a   1.000
_cell.length_b   1.000
_cell.length_c   1.000
_cell.angle_alpha   90.00
_cell.angle_beta   90.00
_cell.angle_gamma   90.00
#
_symmetry.space_group_name_H-M   'P 1'
#
loop_
_entity.id
_entity.type
_entity.pdbx_description
1 polymer ?
#
loop_
_entity_poly.entity_id
_entity_poly.type
_entity_poly.pdbx_seq_one_letter_code
_entity_poly.pdbx_strand_id
1 'polypeptide(L)'
;MRFDEDYFGRQYDLSQYHIVAVDDCNMGAMENKSLNIFNSKYILADPETATDQDYENILSVVGHEYFHNWTGNRITIRDWFQLALKEGLTVYRERCFMAHQGAQVVRRIRDVRTLRAHQFTEDAGPLAHPVRPQAYHSIDNFYTATVYEK
;
A
#
# COMPACT_ATOMS: atom_id res chain seq x y z
N MET A 1 7.65 9.80 -6.64
CA MET A 1 7.85 10.21 -8.05
C MET A 1 9.17 9.71 -8.61
N ARG A 2 10.32 10.38 -8.33
CA ARG A 2 11.64 10.08 -8.93
C ARG A 2 12.04 8.60 -8.90
N PHE A 3 11.86 7.91 -7.78
CA PHE A 3 12.16 6.47 -7.69
C PHE A 3 11.40 5.64 -8.75
N ASP A 4 10.14 5.95 -9.02
CA ASP A 4 9.32 5.19 -9.97
C ASP A 4 9.76 5.43 -11.42
N GLU A 5 10.26 6.63 -11.70
CA GLU A 5 10.88 6.99 -12.98
C GLU A 5 12.19 6.23 -13.18
N ASP A 6 13.09 6.28 -12.18
CA ASP A 6 14.42 5.69 -12.25
C ASP A 6 14.37 4.15 -12.24
N TYR A 7 13.50 3.55 -11.42
CA TYR A 7 13.47 2.11 -11.18
C TYR A 7 12.49 1.36 -12.11
N PHE A 8 11.32 1.94 -12.36
CA PHE A 8 10.26 1.29 -13.16
C PHE A 8 9.95 2.04 -14.48
N GLY A 9 10.58 3.19 -14.75
CA GLY A 9 10.32 3.97 -15.97
C GLY A 9 8.91 4.59 -15.99
N ARG A 10 8.34 4.91 -14.82
CA ARG A 10 6.95 5.36 -14.66
C ARG A 10 6.87 6.84 -14.31
N GLN A 11 6.67 7.68 -15.32
CA GLN A 11 6.41 9.10 -15.13
C GLN A 11 4.94 9.36 -14.75
N TYR A 12 4.72 10.43 -13.99
CA TYR A 12 3.38 10.91 -13.71
C TYR A 12 2.73 11.51 -14.97
N ASP A 13 1.42 11.36 -15.11
CA ASP A 13 0.68 11.62 -16.35
C ASP A 13 -0.23 12.86 -16.29
N LEU A 14 -0.21 13.62 -15.19
CA LEU A 14 -1.00 14.84 -15.01
C LEU A 14 -0.12 16.01 -14.54
N SER A 15 -0.67 17.23 -14.57
CA SER A 15 0.05 18.46 -14.20
C SER A 15 0.08 18.74 -12.70
N GLN A 16 -0.81 18.11 -11.92
CA GLN A 16 -0.96 18.35 -10.49
C GLN A 16 -1.15 17.03 -9.74
N TYR A 17 -0.63 16.98 -8.53
CA TYR A 17 -0.80 15.86 -7.61
C TYR A 17 -1.22 16.43 -6.25
N HIS A 18 -2.47 16.20 -5.86
CA HIS A 18 -3.03 16.68 -4.61
C HIS A 18 -3.10 15.57 -3.58
N ILE A 19 -2.83 15.93 -2.33
CA ILE A 19 -2.99 15.07 -1.15
C ILE A 19 -3.87 15.84 -0.17
N VAL A 20 -4.92 15.18 0.32
CA VAL A 20 -5.80 15.71 1.36
C VAL A 20 -5.69 14.83 2.60
N ALA A 21 -5.34 15.43 3.74
CA ALA A 21 -5.36 14.75 5.03
C ALA A 21 -6.72 14.93 5.70
N VAL A 22 -7.29 13.84 6.21
CA VAL A 22 -8.54 13.82 6.97
C VAL A 22 -8.37 12.98 8.24
N ASP A 23 -9.01 13.37 9.33
CA ASP A 23 -8.92 12.61 10.60
C ASP A 23 -9.82 11.38 10.58
N ASP A 24 -11.04 11.51 10.04
CA ASP A 24 -12.01 10.42 9.96
C ASP A 24 -11.85 9.63 8.64
N CYS A 25 -11.03 8.57 8.67
CA CYS A 25 -10.87 7.65 7.55
C CYS A 25 -10.73 6.20 8.04
N ASN A 26 -11.51 5.29 7.48
CA ASN A 26 -11.46 3.86 7.82
C ASN A 26 -10.17 3.18 7.34
N MET A 27 -9.64 3.64 6.21
CA MET A 27 -8.42 3.11 5.59
C MET A 27 -7.23 4.03 5.90
N GLY A 28 -6.00 3.56 5.61
CA GLY A 28 -4.81 4.38 5.77
C GLY A 28 -4.76 5.53 4.76
N ALA A 29 -5.03 5.23 3.50
CA ALA A 29 -5.15 6.21 2.43
C ALA A 29 -5.95 5.61 1.26
N MET A 30 -6.17 6.40 0.22
CA MET A 30 -6.89 6.02 -1.00
C MET A 30 -6.29 6.71 -2.23
N GLU A 31 -6.06 5.94 -3.29
CA GLU A 31 -5.31 6.32 -4.49
C GLU A 31 -6.11 7.13 -5.53
N ASN A 32 -7.14 7.88 -5.12
CA ASN A 32 -8.01 8.59 -6.06
C ASN A 32 -7.16 9.45 -7.02
N LYS A 33 -7.33 9.25 -8.33
CA LYS A 33 -6.44 9.80 -9.35
C LYS A 33 -6.24 11.32 -9.18
N SER A 34 -5.00 11.72 -8.86
CA SER A 34 -4.56 13.11 -8.61
C SER A 34 -5.09 13.80 -7.35
N LEU A 35 -5.92 13.14 -6.55
CA LEU A 35 -6.51 13.68 -5.33
C LEU A 35 -6.54 12.60 -4.25
N ASN A 36 -5.36 12.13 -3.86
CA ASN A 36 -5.26 11.08 -2.87
C ASN A 36 -5.76 11.59 -1.52
N ILE A 37 -6.54 10.77 -0.82
CA ILE A 37 -7.08 11.09 0.50
C ILE A 37 -6.38 10.20 1.51
N PHE A 38 -5.77 10.80 2.53
CA PHE A 38 -5.01 10.11 3.55
C PHE A 38 -5.66 10.30 4.91
N ASN A 39 -5.65 9.26 5.74
CA ASN A 39 -5.78 9.43 7.17
C ASN A 39 -4.62 10.32 7.66
N SER A 40 -4.91 11.33 8.48
CA SER A 40 -3.91 12.31 8.96
C SER A 40 -2.69 11.67 9.63
N LYS A 41 -2.86 10.48 10.23
CA LYS A 41 -1.77 9.65 10.77
C LYS A 41 -0.67 9.32 9.75
N TYR A 42 -0.99 9.22 8.46
CA TYR A 42 -0.06 8.87 7.39
C TYR A 42 0.41 10.09 6.57
N ILE A 43 0.22 11.31 7.09
CA ILE A 43 0.72 12.55 6.47
C ILE A 43 1.36 13.50 7.48
N LEU A 44 0.73 13.71 8.65
CA LEU A 44 1.19 14.68 9.62
C LEU A 44 2.31 14.07 10.48
N ALA A 45 3.48 14.71 10.46
CA ALA A 45 4.58 14.37 11.36
C ALA A 45 5.30 15.64 11.82
N ASP A 46 5.60 15.68 13.12
CA ASP A 46 6.45 16.68 13.75
C ASP A 46 7.48 15.95 14.63
N PRO A 47 8.75 16.38 14.68
CA PRO A 47 9.79 15.72 15.48
C PRO A 47 9.47 15.57 16.98
N GLU A 48 8.60 16.42 17.54
CA GLU A 48 8.19 16.34 18.95
C GLU A 48 7.07 15.32 19.19
N THR A 49 6.35 14.91 18.14
CA THR A 49 5.12 14.09 18.26
C THR A 49 5.15 12.78 17.48
N ALA A 50 5.96 12.68 16.43
CA ALA A 50 6.04 11.52 15.56
C ALA A 50 7.31 10.70 15.85
N THR A 51 7.15 9.38 15.92
CA THR A 51 8.27 8.44 16.07
C THR A 51 8.96 8.16 14.74
N ASP A 52 10.17 7.60 14.76
CA ASP A 52 10.83 7.09 13.54
C ASP A 52 9.94 6.13 12.76
N GLN A 53 9.15 5.31 13.46
CA GLN A 53 8.23 4.38 12.81
C GLN A 53 7.08 5.11 12.12
N ASP A 54 6.61 6.24 12.65
CA ASP A 54 5.60 7.08 12.01
C ASP A 54 6.16 7.71 10.73
N TYR A 55 7.38 8.25 10.76
CA TYR A 55 8.05 8.75 9.56
C TYR A 55 8.23 7.68 8.49
N GLU A 56 8.64 6.47 8.88
CA GLU A 56 8.73 5.34 7.95
C GLU A 56 7.37 4.96 7.36
N ASN A 57 6.31 4.94 8.18
CA ASN A 57 4.96 4.61 7.75
C ASN A 57 4.42 5.65 6.75
N ILE A 58 4.62 6.94 7.03
CA ILE A 58 4.26 8.03 6.12
C ILE A 58 4.97 7.84 4.78
N LEU A 59 6.29 7.61 4.80
CA LEU A 59 7.06 7.38 3.57
C LEU A 59 6.54 6.17 2.79
N SER A 60 6.23 5.07 3.49
CA SER A 60 5.69 3.83 2.92
C SER A 60 4.35 4.09 2.23
N VAL A 61 3.37 4.63 2.96
CA VAL A 61 2.00 4.81 2.45
C VAL A 61 1.95 5.90 1.38
N VAL A 62 2.66 7.01 1.53
CA VAL A 62 2.75 8.03 0.46
C VAL A 62 3.33 7.45 -0.83
N GLY A 63 4.36 6.59 -0.70
CA GLY A 63 4.91 5.84 -1.82
C GLY A 63 3.87 4.91 -2.45
N HIS A 64 3.20 4.09 -1.64
CA HIS A 64 2.16 3.15 -2.03
C HIS A 64 1.09 3.82 -2.91
N GLU A 65 0.46 4.87 -2.38
CA GLU A 65 -0.64 5.55 -3.07
C GLU A 65 -0.17 6.25 -4.36
N TYR A 66 1.07 6.73 -4.40
CA TYR A 66 1.65 7.26 -5.63
C TYR A 66 1.87 6.16 -6.68
N PHE A 67 2.36 4.98 -6.27
CA PHE A 67 2.65 3.87 -7.18
C PHE A 67 1.39 3.30 -7.82
N HIS A 68 0.25 3.34 -7.12
CA HIS A 68 -1.07 3.04 -7.68
C HIS A 68 -1.43 3.88 -8.91
N ASN A 69 -0.81 5.05 -9.10
CA ASN A 69 -1.01 5.85 -10.31
C ASN A 69 -0.84 5.02 -11.59
N TRP A 70 0.12 4.09 -11.59
CA TRP A 70 0.31 3.11 -12.66
C TRP A 70 -0.38 1.77 -12.37
N THR A 71 -0.15 1.19 -11.18
CA THR A 71 -0.58 -0.16 -10.81
C THR A 71 -1.87 -0.13 -9.99
N GLY A 72 -2.97 0.30 -10.61
CA GLY A 72 -4.29 0.43 -9.98
C GLY A 72 -5.18 1.42 -10.70
N ASN A 73 -4.59 2.55 -11.13
CA ASN A 73 -5.30 3.62 -11.82
C ASN A 73 -5.17 3.52 -13.34
N ARG A 74 -3.95 3.66 -13.90
CA ARG A 74 -3.75 3.57 -15.36
C ARG A 74 -4.05 2.18 -15.91
N ILE A 75 -3.63 1.16 -15.18
CA ILE A 75 -4.01 -0.24 -15.40
C ILE A 75 -4.80 -0.65 -14.18
N THR A 76 -6.11 -0.79 -14.35
CA THR A 76 -7.03 -1.12 -13.25
C THR A 76 -7.52 -2.56 -13.33
N ILE A 77 -8.19 -3.00 -12.28
CA ILE A 77 -8.74 -4.34 -12.16
C ILE A 77 -10.02 -4.48 -13.00
N ARG A 78 -10.20 -5.65 -13.63
CA ARG A 78 -11.43 -5.96 -14.38
C ARG A 78 -12.63 -6.16 -13.45
N ASP A 79 -12.37 -6.78 -12.31
CA ASP A 79 -13.32 -7.11 -11.26
C ASP A 79 -12.58 -7.20 -9.93
N TRP A 80 -13.34 -7.11 -8.84
CA TRP A 80 -12.79 -7.07 -7.48
C TRP A 80 -12.10 -8.37 -7.04
N PHE A 81 -12.35 -9.49 -7.71
CA PHE A 81 -11.55 -10.69 -7.44
C PHE A 81 -10.08 -10.50 -7.81
N GLN A 82 -9.77 -9.58 -8.74
CA GLN A 82 -8.39 -9.22 -9.11
C GLN A 82 -7.77 -8.19 -8.16
N LEU A 83 -8.30 -7.94 -6.96
CA LEU A 83 -7.78 -6.91 -6.05
C LEU A 83 -6.25 -7.02 -5.85
N ALA A 84 -5.73 -8.23 -5.64
CA ALA A 84 -4.28 -8.47 -5.50
C ALA A 84 -3.44 -8.05 -6.72
N LEU A 85 -4.03 -7.90 -7.92
CA LEU A 85 -3.31 -7.36 -9.08
C LEU A 85 -2.87 -5.92 -8.86
N LYS A 86 -3.71 -5.09 -8.24
CA LYS A 86 -3.32 -3.72 -7.89
C LYS A 86 -2.63 -3.67 -6.53
N GLU A 87 -3.15 -4.38 -5.53
CA GLU A 87 -2.62 -4.31 -4.17
C GLU A 87 -1.29 -5.01 -4.01
N GLY A 88 -1.21 -6.31 -4.30
CA GLY A 88 0.03 -7.08 -4.14
C GLY A 88 1.18 -6.51 -4.98
N LEU A 89 0.90 -6.06 -6.20
CA LEU A 89 1.91 -5.41 -7.05
C LEU A 89 2.35 -4.05 -6.49
N THR A 90 1.42 -3.26 -5.94
CA THR A 90 1.74 -1.94 -5.38
C THR A 90 2.46 -2.05 -4.03
N VAL A 91 2.08 -3.00 -3.17
CA VAL A 91 2.83 -3.39 -1.97
C VAL A 91 4.25 -3.80 -2.36
N TYR A 92 4.43 -4.64 -3.39
CA TYR A 92 5.78 -5.01 -3.85
C TYR A 92 6.60 -3.78 -4.26
N ARG A 93 6.02 -2.86 -5.05
CA ARG A 93 6.67 -1.61 -5.48
C ARG A 93 7.03 -0.72 -4.28
N GLU A 94 6.15 -0.64 -3.30
CA GLU A 94 6.38 0.03 -2.02
C GLU A 94 7.55 -0.61 -1.24
N ARG A 95 7.60 -1.94 -1.13
CA ARG A 95 8.71 -2.64 -0.46
C ARG A 95 10.04 -2.35 -1.17
N CYS A 96 10.06 -2.35 -2.52
CA CYS A 96 11.25 -1.97 -3.30
C CYS A 96 11.68 -0.53 -3.02
N PHE A 97 10.72 0.40 -2.95
CA PHE A 97 10.97 1.80 -2.63
C PHE A 97 11.56 1.96 -1.23
N MET A 98 10.93 1.36 -0.22
CA MET A 98 11.42 1.44 1.16
C MET A 98 12.79 0.79 1.33
N ALA A 99 13.06 -0.29 0.62
CA ALA A 99 14.38 -0.92 0.59
C ALA A 99 15.45 -0.06 -0.09
N HIS A 100 15.06 0.79 -1.05
CA HIS A 100 15.95 1.73 -1.73
C HIS A 100 16.24 2.99 -0.88
N GLN A 101 15.25 3.48 -0.13
CA GLN A 101 15.39 4.65 0.73
C GLN A 101 16.12 4.35 2.04
N GLY A 102 16.06 3.12 2.52
CA GLY A 102 16.61 2.72 3.83
C GLY A 102 17.39 1.41 3.78
N ALA A 103 17.40 0.70 4.91
CA ALA A 103 18.13 -0.56 5.03
C ALA A 103 17.30 -1.73 4.48
N GLN A 104 17.63 -2.19 3.27
CA GLN A 104 17.00 -3.34 2.60
C GLN A 104 16.79 -4.56 3.52
N VAL A 105 17.81 -4.93 4.30
CA VAL A 105 17.74 -6.09 5.20
C VAL A 105 16.71 -5.86 6.32
N VAL A 106 16.69 -4.68 6.93
CA VAL A 106 15.72 -4.34 7.98
C VAL A 106 14.30 -4.36 7.41
N ARG A 107 14.09 -3.78 6.22
CA ARG A 107 12.79 -3.82 5.55
C ARG A 107 12.34 -5.26 5.34
N ARG A 108 13.19 -6.11 4.77
CA ARG A 108 12.85 -7.51 4.52
C ARG A 108 12.52 -8.28 5.81
N ILE A 109 13.25 -8.03 6.90
CA ILE A 109 12.96 -8.65 8.20
C ILE A 109 11.57 -8.23 8.70
N ARG A 110 11.24 -6.93 8.61
CA ARG A 110 9.92 -6.40 9.01
C ARG A 110 8.80 -7.04 8.18
N ASP A 111 8.95 -7.10 6.87
CA ASP A 111 7.95 -7.70 5.97
C ASP A 111 7.68 -9.17 6.32
N VAL A 112 8.74 -9.96 6.54
CA VAL A 112 8.61 -11.39 6.91
C VAL A 112 7.97 -11.54 8.29
N ARG A 113 8.27 -10.64 9.24
CA ARG A 113 7.62 -10.65 10.56
C ARG A 113 6.12 -10.39 10.44
N THR A 114 5.72 -9.37 9.67
CA THR A 114 4.30 -9.07 9.40
C THR A 114 3.59 -10.26 8.76
N LEU A 115 4.18 -10.86 7.72
CA LEU A 115 3.64 -12.03 7.04
C LEU A 115 3.40 -13.21 8.01
N ARG A 116 4.41 -13.53 8.84
CA ARG A 116 4.32 -14.64 9.81
C ARG A 116 3.33 -14.37 10.94
N ALA A 117 3.20 -13.12 11.39
CA ALA A 117 2.33 -12.77 12.51
C ALA A 117 0.86 -12.70 12.09
N HIS A 118 0.57 -12.08 10.95
CA HIS A 118 -0.78 -11.76 10.53
C HIS A 118 -1.27 -12.67 9.39
N GLN A 119 -0.52 -12.72 8.28
CA GLN A 119 -0.97 -13.43 7.08
C GLN A 119 -1.02 -14.95 7.32
N PHE A 120 -0.03 -15.55 8.00
CA PHE A 120 -0.04 -16.99 8.30
C PHE A 120 -1.20 -17.39 9.23
N THR A 121 -1.54 -16.51 10.17
CA THR A 121 -2.68 -16.73 11.08
C THR A 121 -4.00 -16.68 10.32
N GLU A 122 -4.16 -15.71 9.42
CA GLU A 122 -5.34 -15.59 8.53
C GLU A 122 -5.49 -16.81 7.62
N ASP A 123 -4.40 -17.25 6.98
CA ASP A 123 -4.36 -18.36 6.02
C ASP A 123 -4.55 -19.74 6.66
N ALA A 124 -4.40 -19.84 7.97
CA ALA A 124 -4.71 -21.02 8.77
C ALA A 124 -6.10 -20.95 9.43
N GLY A 125 -6.82 -19.83 9.26
CA GLY A 125 -8.09 -19.56 9.93
C GLY A 125 -9.33 -19.83 9.06
N PRO A 126 -10.54 -19.63 9.61
CA PRO A 126 -11.80 -19.79 8.88
C PRO A 126 -12.00 -18.81 7.72
N LEU A 127 -11.25 -17.71 7.70
CA LEU A 127 -11.26 -16.70 6.65
C LEU A 127 -10.20 -16.95 5.57
N ALA A 128 -9.48 -18.07 5.61
CA ALA A 128 -8.44 -18.38 4.63
C ALA A 128 -9.01 -18.34 3.20
N HIS A 129 -8.32 -17.63 2.31
CA HIS A 129 -8.69 -17.50 0.91
C HIS A 129 -7.43 -17.34 0.04
N PRO A 130 -7.46 -17.74 -1.25
CA PRO A 130 -6.37 -17.42 -2.17
C PRO A 130 -6.20 -15.91 -2.35
N VAL A 131 -5.01 -15.46 -2.79
CA VAL A 131 -4.73 -14.05 -3.12
C VAL A 131 -5.69 -13.48 -4.15
N ARG A 132 -6.26 -14.35 -5.00
CA ARG A 132 -7.39 -14.05 -5.89
C ARG A 132 -8.61 -14.83 -5.38
N PRO A 133 -9.48 -14.21 -4.56
CA PRO A 133 -10.63 -14.90 -3.98
C PRO A 133 -11.52 -15.55 -5.04
N GLN A 134 -12.22 -16.61 -4.65
CA GLN A 134 -13.17 -17.31 -5.55
C GLN A 134 -14.62 -16.91 -5.30
N ALA A 135 -14.92 -16.41 -4.10
CA ALA A 135 -16.22 -15.91 -3.69
C ALA A 135 -16.05 -14.91 -2.54
N TYR A 136 -16.96 -13.95 -2.44
CA TYR A 136 -17.10 -13.05 -1.30
C TYR A 136 -18.56 -12.61 -1.15
N HIS A 137 -18.96 -12.22 0.06
CA HIS A 137 -20.25 -11.55 0.29
C HIS A 137 -20.11 -10.02 0.23
N SER A 138 -19.09 -9.48 0.92
CA SER A 138 -18.70 -8.07 0.84
C SER A 138 -17.23 -7.99 0.46
N ILE A 139 -16.90 -7.17 -0.53
CA ILE A 139 -15.51 -6.97 -0.98
C ILE A 139 -14.66 -6.28 0.09
N ASP A 140 -15.27 -5.43 0.92
CA ASP A 140 -14.57 -4.69 1.97
C ASP A 140 -13.88 -5.63 2.97
N ASN A 141 -14.39 -6.86 3.12
CA ASN A 141 -13.79 -7.89 3.97
C ASN A 141 -12.55 -8.59 3.36
N PHE A 142 -12.19 -8.28 2.11
CA PHE A 142 -11.07 -8.90 1.38
C PHE A 142 -9.90 -7.93 1.16
N TYR A 143 -9.91 -6.77 1.82
CA TYR A 143 -8.73 -5.94 2.02
C TYR A 143 -7.87 -6.53 3.14
N THR A 144 -7.27 -7.69 2.86
CA THR A 144 -6.66 -8.57 3.86
C THR A 144 -5.16 -8.71 3.71
N ALA A 145 -4.49 -9.21 4.76
CA ALA A 145 -3.06 -9.50 4.72
C ALA A 145 -2.72 -10.49 3.59
N THR A 146 -3.63 -11.42 3.26
CA THR A 146 -3.43 -12.37 2.16
C THR A 146 -3.49 -11.72 0.79
N VAL A 147 -4.35 -10.71 0.56
CA VAL A 147 -4.41 -9.99 -0.72
C VAL A 147 -3.22 -9.03 -0.90
N TYR A 148 -2.73 -8.46 0.20
CA TYR A 148 -1.68 -7.44 0.20
C TYR A 148 -0.26 -7.99 0.32
N GLU A 149 -0.03 -8.94 1.23
CA GLU A 149 1.32 -9.27 1.73
C GLU A 149 1.86 -10.65 1.28
N LYS A 150 1.00 -11.60 0.89
CA LYS A 150 1.37 -12.99 0.55
C LYS A 150 1.96 -13.12 -0.86
#